data_AF-A0A0D2NJT3-F1
#
_entry.id   AF-A0A0D2NJT3-F1
#
_cell.length_a   1.000
_cell.length_b   1.000
_cell.length_c   1.000
_cell.angle_alpha   90.00
_cell.angle_beta   90.00
_cell.angle_gamma   90.00
#
_symmetry.space_group_name_H-M   'P 1'
#
loop_
_entity.id
_entity.type
_entity.pdbx_description
1 polymer ?
#
loop_
_entity_poly.entity_id
_entity_poly.type
_entity_poly.pdbx_seq_one_letter_code
_entity_poly.pdbx_strand_id
1 'polypeptide(L)'
;MSMQLCLVNNNPISTLLITPDGDPLFSIETAPTPYGDISPYAPSVPRAKAPTSTTRIKRLERYHMSTGHTETEIGVIEYQGIGQGCLLQLSKDNRALVIPPHYDISRTIDSEENTDIDAKEEERIENSWEFSTSDSERLTWKMFAHTPVLLSSSNAIMPVARYGRAKVGIVSRSRRAFLEIFPAGLAIIDLIVVTFVAFMKQRILIDSAEPGPSNPSQAAHTSLSNLTAETTQSESVFEATQAHTFSTPPR
;
A
#
# COMPACT_ATOMS: atom_id res chain seq x y z
N MET A 1 2.08 24.28 0.03
CA MET A 1 1.96 23.37 1.20
C MET A 1 1.56 22.00 0.66
N SER A 2 2.18 20.91 1.12
CA SER A 2 1.71 19.54 0.80
C SER A 2 0.58 19.14 1.74
N MET A 3 -0.21 18.16 1.34
CA MET A 3 -1.26 17.55 2.15
C MET A 3 -0.81 16.14 2.56
N GLN A 4 -1.00 15.78 3.83
CA GLN A 4 -0.68 14.44 4.33
C GLN A 4 -1.95 13.71 4.77
N LEU A 5 -2.11 12.49 4.29
CA LEU A 5 -3.21 11.59 4.63
C LEU A 5 -2.67 10.40 5.41
N CYS A 6 -2.91 10.34 6.71
CA CYS A 6 -2.44 9.24 7.56
C CYS A 6 -3.37 8.02 7.41
N LEU A 7 -2.79 6.82 7.34
CA LEU A 7 -3.52 5.56 7.36
C LEU A 7 -3.76 5.16 8.83
N VAL A 8 -5.02 4.93 9.21
CA VAL A 8 -5.38 4.63 10.61
C VAL A 8 -4.77 3.31 11.11
N ASN A 9 -4.79 2.27 10.28
CA ASN A 9 -4.30 0.92 10.62
C ASN A 9 -3.06 0.48 9.82
N ASN A 10 -2.42 1.42 9.10
CA ASN A 10 -1.29 1.17 8.21
C ASN A 10 -1.55 0.15 7.07
N ASN A 11 -2.81 -0.23 6.80
CA ASN A 11 -3.18 -1.12 5.71
C ASN A 11 -3.76 -0.31 4.53
N PRO A 12 -3.07 -0.15 3.40
CA PRO A 12 -3.54 0.71 2.31
C PRO A 12 -4.79 0.18 1.58
N ILE A 13 -5.17 -1.09 1.75
CA ILE A 13 -6.34 -1.68 1.06
C ILE A 13 -7.59 -1.74 1.95
N SER A 14 -7.48 -1.44 3.25
CA SER A 14 -8.64 -1.43 4.13
C SER A 14 -8.35 -0.49 5.29
N THR A 15 -8.73 0.79 5.16
CA THR A 15 -8.36 1.82 6.13
C THR A 15 -9.17 3.11 5.95
N LEU A 16 -9.02 4.01 6.92
CA LEU A 16 -9.42 5.41 6.78
C LEU A 16 -8.16 6.24 6.52
N LEU A 17 -8.29 7.19 5.60
CA LEU A 17 -7.30 8.25 5.38
C LEU A 17 -7.75 9.51 6.11
N ILE A 18 -6.95 9.95 7.08
CA ILE A 18 -7.25 11.10 7.94
C ILE A 18 -6.24 12.24 7.72
N THR A 19 -6.67 13.49 7.85
CA THR A 19 -5.76 14.66 7.87
C THR A 19 -4.88 14.64 9.12
N PRO A 20 -3.82 15.48 9.18
CA PRO A 20 -3.03 15.64 10.40
C PRO A 20 -3.86 16.13 11.60
N ASP A 21 -4.95 16.84 11.33
CA ASP A 21 -5.89 17.35 12.33
C ASP A 21 -6.85 16.27 12.85
N GLY A 22 -6.86 15.09 12.23
CA GLY A 22 -7.70 13.95 12.61
C GLY A 22 -9.03 13.85 11.86
N ASP A 23 -9.29 14.74 10.90
CA ASP A 23 -10.50 14.70 10.07
C ASP A 23 -10.42 13.54 9.07
N PRO A 24 -11.40 12.61 9.04
CA PRO A 24 -11.45 11.56 8.02
C PRO A 24 -11.85 12.14 6.66
N LEU A 25 -11.11 11.78 5.61
CA LEU A 25 -11.37 12.24 4.24
C LEU A 25 -11.67 11.12 3.26
N PHE A 26 -11.14 9.92 3.48
CA PHE A 26 -11.45 8.77 2.64
C PHE A 26 -11.66 7.51 3.46
N SER A 27 -12.62 6.70 3.03
CA SER A 27 -12.81 5.31 3.47
C SER A 27 -12.42 4.35 2.37
N ILE A 28 -11.61 3.35 2.71
CA ILE A 28 -11.17 2.29 1.81
C ILE A 28 -11.64 0.96 2.39
N GLU A 29 -12.53 0.28 1.67
CA GLU A 29 -13.20 -0.94 2.10
C GLU A 29 -12.92 -2.05 1.09
N THR A 30 -12.17 -3.07 1.48
CA THR A 30 -11.98 -4.27 0.65
C THR A 30 -12.90 -5.37 1.12
N ALA A 31 -13.76 -5.86 0.23
CA ALA A 31 -14.56 -7.04 0.48
C ALA A 31 -13.62 -8.24 0.69
N PRO A 32 -13.87 -9.07 1.73
CA PRO A 32 -13.08 -10.26 1.93
C PRO A 32 -13.14 -11.11 0.66
N THR A 33 -11.99 -11.53 0.16
CA THR A 33 -11.96 -12.60 -0.83
C THR A 33 -12.64 -13.79 -0.19
N PRO A 34 -13.65 -14.41 -0.83
CA PRO A 34 -14.08 -15.73 -0.41
C PRO A 34 -12.89 -16.64 -0.72
N TYR A 35 -11.99 -16.76 0.26
CA TYR A 35 -11.06 -17.86 0.38
C TYR A 35 -11.96 -19.09 0.50
N GLY A 36 -12.36 -19.63 -0.65
CA GLY A 36 -12.70 -21.03 -0.68
C GLY A 36 -11.44 -21.74 -0.20
N ASP A 37 -11.56 -22.53 0.86
CA ASP A 37 -10.62 -23.59 1.17
C ASP A 37 -10.33 -24.31 -0.16
N ILE A 38 -9.21 -23.97 -0.80
CA ILE A 38 -8.74 -24.69 -1.97
C ILE A 38 -8.20 -25.99 -1.40
N SER A 39 -9.10 -26.90 -1.06
CA SER A 39 -8.75 -28.27 -0.76
C SER A 39 -8.11 -28.83 -2.03
N PRO A 40 -6.82 -29.20 -2.00
CA PRO A 40 -6.12 -29.68 -3.19
C PRO A 40 -6.63 -31.04 -3.71
N TYR A 41 -7.65 -31.62 -3.07
CA TYR A 41 -8.20 -32.94 -3.39
C TYR A 41 -9.61 -32.92 -4.02
N ALA A 42 -10.19 -31.75 -4.30
CA ALA A 42 -11.51 -31.72 -4.93
C ALA A 42 -11.43 -32.10 -6.43
N PRO A 43 -12.21 -33.09 -6.89
CA PRO A 43 -12.18 -33.56 -8.28
C PRO A 43 -12.59 -32.46 -9.26
N SER A 44 -12.07 -32.55 -10.49
CA SER A 44 -12.15 -31.58 -11.59
C SER A 44 -13.59 -31.22 -12.01
N VAL A 45 -14.21 -30.27 -11.32
CA VAL A 45 -15.44 -29.60 -11.77
C VAL A 45 -15.04 -28.42 -12.68
N PRO A 46 -15.81 -28.09 -13.73
CA PRO A 46 -15.57 -26.92 -14.59
C PRO A 46 -15.26 -25.67 -13.75
N ARG A 47 -14.09 -25.10 -14.02
CA ARG A 47 -13.43 -24.04 -13.24
C ARG A 47 -14.35 -22.81 -13.17
N ALA A 48 -15.09 -22.69 -12.08
CA ALA A 48 -15.79 -21.44 -11.75
C ALA A 48 -14.76 -20.30 -11.77
N LYS A 49 -15.17 -19.12 -12.28
CA LYS A 49 -14.30 -17.93 -12.30
C LYS A 49 -13.68 -17.74 -10.92
N ALA A 50 -12.37 -17.52 -10.87
CA ALA A 50 -11.67 -17.28 -9.63
C ALA A 50 -12.36 -16.13 -8.86
N PRO A 51 -12.48 -16.23 -7.53
CA PRO A 51 -13.15 -15.20 -6.75
C PRO A 51 -12.43 -13.86 -6.88
N THR A 52 -13.14 -12.83 -7.34
CA THR A 52 -12.59 -11.48 -7.47
C THR A 52 -12.72 -10.74 -6.14
N SER A 53 -11.71 -9.94 -5.79
CA SER A 53 -11.77 -9.06 -4.62
C SER A 53 -12.12 -7.65 -5.08
N THR A 54 -13.20 -7.10 -4.54
CA THR A 54 -13.60 -5.71 -4.81
C THR A 54 -13.18 -4.79 -3.66
N THR A 55 -12.53 -3.68 -3.99
CA THR A 55 -12.23 -2.58 -3.05
C THR A 55 -13.02 -1.35 -3.48
N ARG A 56 -13.79 -0.78 -2.56
CA ARG A 56 -14.54 0.46 -2.75
C ARG A 56 -13.83 1.59 -2.03
N ILE A 57 -13.77 2.75 -2.67
CA ILE A 57 -13.14 3.94 -2.11
C ILE A 57 -14.16 5.05 -2.13
N LYS A 58 -14.39 5.63 -0.95
CA LYS A 58 -15.35 6.71 -0.75
C LYS A 58 -14.64 7.95 -0.24
N ARG A 59 -15.00 9.10 -0.78
CA ARG A 59 -14.69 10.40 -0.20
C ARG A 59 -15.70 10.70 0.90
N LEU A 60 -15.19 11.11 2.05
CA LEU A 60 -15.93 11.47 3.24
C LEU A 60 -15.98 13.00 3.32
N GLU A 61 -17.16 13.58 3.16
CA GLU A 61 -17.33 15.02 3.28
C GLU A 61 -17.44 15.43 4.74
N ARG A 62 -17.00 16.65 5.07
CA ARG A 62 -17.09 17.16 6.44
C ARG A 62 -18.52 17.08 6.92
N TYR A 63 -18.66 16.67 8.19
CA TYR A 63 -19.96 16.63 8.85
C TYR A 63 -20.61 18.01 8.83
N HIS A 64 -21.78 18.09 8.23
CA HIS A 64 -22.66 19.24 8.32
C HIS A 64 -23.79 18.90 9.31
N MET A 65 -23.99 19.73 10.34
CA MET A 65 -25.00 19.49 11.37
C MET A 65 -26.41 19.28 10.80
N SER A 66 -26.72 19.86 9.64
CA SER A 66 -28.03 19.78 8.99
C SER A 66 -28.22 18.55 8.10
N THR A 67 -27.16 18.03 7.48
CA THR A 67 -27.25 16.96 6.47
C THR A 67 -26.58 15.66 6.90
N GLY A 68 -25.83 15.67 8.01
CA GLY A 68 -25.07 14.53 8.49
C GLY A 68 -23.76 14.35 7.72
N HIS A 69 -23.30 13.10 7.66
CA HIS A 69 -22.11 12.71 6.93
C HIS A 69 -22.50 12.28 5.52
N THR A 70 -21.88 12.89 4.51
CA THR A 70 -22.08 12.49 3.11
C THR A 70 -20.88 11.67 2.66
N GLU A 71 -21.15 10.48 2.12
CA GLU A 71 -20.16 9.62 1.50
C GLU A 71 -20.37 9.57 -0.01
N THR A 72 -19.32 9.84 -0.78
CA THR A 72 -19.34 9.77 -2.25
C THR A 72 -18.38 8.68 -2.72
N GLU A 73 -18.87 7.64 -3.37
CA GLU A 73 -18.01 6.61 -3.97
C GLU A 73 -17.21 7.22 -5.13
N ILE A 74 -15.88 7.28 -5.01
CA ILE A 74 -14.99 7.89 -6.00
C ILE A 74 -14.31 6.86 -6.91
N GLY A 75 -14.25 5.61 -6.48
CA GLY A 75 -13.76 4.54 -7.34
C GLY A 75 -13.94 3.13 -6.77
N VAL A 76 -13.89 2.17 -7.68
CA VAL A 76 -14.01 0.73 -7.40
C VAL A 76 -12.84 0.01 -8.07
N ILE A 77 -12.15 -0.84 -7.31
CA ILE A 77 -11.03 -1.66 -7.79
C ILE A 77 -11.43 -3.13 -7.70
N GLU A 78 -11.46 -3.80 -8.83
CA GLU A 78 -11.64 -5.23 -8.94
C GLU A 78 -10.28 -5.90 -9.19
N TYR A 79 -9.84 -6.73 -8.25
CA TYR A 79 -8.66 -7.57 -8.44
C TYR A 79 -9.07 -8.84 -9.19
N GLN A 80 -8.45 -9.06 -10.34
CA GLN A 80 -8.77 -10.14 -11.26
C GLN A 80 -7.79 -11.32 -11.16
N GLY A 81 -6.85 -11.27 -10.21
CA GLY A 81 -5.85 -12.31 -9.99
C GLY A 81 -4.47 -11.91 -10.51
N ILE A 82 -3.46 -12.71 -10.14
CA ILE A 82 -2.04 -12.42 -10.39
C ILE A 82 -1.75 -12.22 -11.88
N GLY A 83 -2.37 -13.02 -12.77
CA GLY A 83 -2.15 -12.95 -14.21
C GLY A 83 -3.03 -11.95 -14.98
N GLN A 84 -4.01 -11.31 -14.32
CA GLN A 84 -4.91 -10.34 -14.97
C GLN A 84 -4.74 -8.92 -14.42
N GLY A 85 -4.23 -8.78 -13.19
CA GLY A 85 -3.99 -7.49 -12.56
C GLY A 85 -5.22 -6.92 -11.86
N CYS A 86 -5.40 -5.60 -11.94
CA CYS A 86 -6.54 -4.90 -11.37
C CYS A 86 -7.30 -4.13 -12.46
N LEU A 87 -8.63 -4.20 -12.40
CA LEU A 87 -9.51 -3.28 -13.11
C LEU A 87 -9.96 -2.20 -12.14
N LEU A 88 -9.74 -0.94 -12.51
CA LEU A 88 -10.12 0.23 -11.74
C LEU A 88 -11.21 0.99 -12.48
N GLN A 89 -12.26 1.41 -11.80
CA GLN A 89 -13.32 2.27 -12.33
C GLN A 89 -13.45 3.54 -11.49
N LEU A 90 -13.34 4.71 -12.13
CA LEU A 90 -13.51 6.02 -11.50
C LEU A 90 -14.95 6.51 -11.68
N SER A 91 -15.61 6.89 -10.58
CA SER A 91 -17.04 7.22 -10.60
C SER A 91 -17.38 8.49 -11.38
N LYS A 92 -16.50 9.51 -11.33
CA LYS A 92 -16.78 10.82 -11.92
C LYS A 92 -16.96 10.77 -13.44
N ASP A 93 -16.16 9.96 -14.10
CA ASP A 93 -16.06 9.93 -15.57
C ASP A 93 -16.41 8.55 -16.16
N ASN A 94 -16.85 7.60 -15.32
CA ASN A 94 -17.01 6.18 -15.67
C ASN A 94 -15.80 5.59 -16.39
N ARG A 95 -14.62 6.14 -16.12
CA ARG A 95 -13.39 5.76 -16.80
C ARG A 95 -12.82 4.52 -16.15
N ALA A 96 -12.60 3.50 -16.98
CA ALA A 96 -11.87 2.31 -16.59
C ALA A 96 -10.37 2.52 -16.81
N LEU A 97 -9.56 2.10 -15.84
CA LEU A 97 -8.11 2.00 -15.92
C LEU A 97 -7.73 0.55 -15.65
N VAL A 98 -6.77 0.03 -16.41
CA VAL A 98 -6.24 -1.33 -16.21
C VAL A 98 -4.86 -1.21 -15.60
N ILE A 99 -4.66 -1.90 -14.49
CA ILE A 99 -3.34 -2.14 -13.91
C ILE A 99 -2.89 -3.49 -14.45
N PRO A 100 -1.85 -3.53 -15.30
CA PRO A 100 -1.36 -4.80 -15.80
C PRO A 100 -0.89 -5.69 -14.65
N PRO A 101 -0.93 -7.01 -14.81
CA PRO A 101 -0.33 -7.92 -13.87
C PRO A 101 1.16 -7.59 -13.70
N HIS A 102 1.62 -7.64 -12.45
CA HIS A 102 3.02 -7.48 -12.12
C HIS A 102 3.60 -8.88 -11.96
N TYR A 103 4.57 -9.22 -12.79
CA TYR A 103 5.34 -10.45 -12.68
C TYR A 103 6.63 -10.12 -11.97
N ASP A 104 6.93 -10.83 -10.89
CA ASP A 104 8.23 -10.74 -10.24
C ASP A 104 9.21 -11.58 -11.06
N ILE A 105 10.04 -10.93 -11.89
CA ILE A 105 10.98 -11.60 -12.79
C ILE A 105 12.14 -12.23 -12.00
N SER A 106 12.37 -11.76 -10.77
CA SER A 106 13.41 -12.23 -9.86
C SER A 106 13.40 -13.74 -9.61
N ARG A 107 12.27 -14.44 -9.88
CA ARG A 107 12.15 -15.89 -9.67
C ARG A 107 12.66 -16.77 -10.83
N THR A 108 13.17 -16.19 -11.92
CA THR A 108 13.54 -16.99 -13.11
C THR A 108 15.04 -17.15 -13.32
N ILE A 109 15.90 -16.52 -12.50
CA ILE A 109 17.35 -16.53 -12.70
C ILE A 109 18.01 -17.62 -11.83
N ASP A 110 17.65 -18.87 -12.09
CA ASP A 110 18.47 -20.04 -11.73
C ASP A 110 19.33 -20.50 -12.93
N SER A 111 19.59 -19.62 -13.90
CA SER A 111 20.39 -19.95 -15.08
C SER A 111 21.58 -19.00 -15.20
N GLU A 112 22.74 -19.62 -15.01
CA GLU A 112 24.08 -19.07 -14.90
C GLU A 112 24.56 -18.33 -16.17
N GLU A 113 25.59 -17.50 -15.97
CA GLU A 113 26.50 -16.87 -16.94
C GLU A 113 26.23 -15.44 -17.50
N ASN A 114 26.60 -14.44 -16.69
CA ASN A 114 27.70 -13.50 -16.97
C ASN A 114 27.53 -12.37 -18.02
N THR A 115 26.53 -11.49 -17.87
CA THR A 115 26.49 -10.17 -18.55
C THR A 115 26.18 -9.01 -17.58
N ASP A 116 27.23 -8.40 -17.05
CA ASP A 116 27.22 -7.41 -15.95
C ASP A 116 26.69 -5.99 -16.29
N ILE A 117 26.12 -5.79 -17.50
CA ILE A 117 25.79 -4.44 -18.01
C ILE A 117 24.28 -4.20 -18.20
N ASP A 118 23.44 -5.23 -18.36
CA ASP A 118 21.99 -5.06 -18.57
C ASP A 118 21.13 -5.11 -17.28
N ALA A 119 21.69 -5.58 -16.16
CA ALA A 119 20.92 -5.84 -14.93
C ALA A 119 20.31 -4.58 -14.28
N LYS A 120 20.80 -3.37 -14.56
CA LYS A 120 20.29 -2.12 -13.97
C LYS A 120 19.11 -1.49 -14.72
N GLU A 121 18.91 -1.85 -15.99
CA GLU A 121 17.80 -1.30 -16.78
C GLU A 121 16.54 -2.14 -16.62
N GLU A 122 16.67 -3.46 -16.45
CA GLU A 122 15.56 -4.38 -16.16
C GLU A 122 14.87 -4.08 -14.82
N GLU A 123 15.64 -3.84 -13.74
CA GLU A 123 15.10 -3.52 -12.41
C GLU A 123 14.21 -2.25 -12.41
N ARG A 124 14.42 -1.33 -13.37
CA ARG A 124 13.65 -0.09 -13.50
C ARG A 124 12.25 -0.28 -14.08
N ILE A 125 12.05 -1.29 -14.93
CA ILE A 125 10.78 -1.47 -15.64
C ILE A 125 9.76 -2.17 -14.74
N GLU A 126 10.22 -3.16 -13.97
CA GLU A 126 9.36 -4.03 -13.17
C GLU A 126 8.54 -3.27 -12.14
N ASN A 127 9.02 -2.13 -11.66
CA ASN A 127 8.40 -1.43 -10.54
C ASN A 127 7.55 -0.21 -10.92
N SER A 128 7.05 -0.14 -12.15
CA SER A 128 6.31 1.02 -12.63
C SER A 128 4.94 0.71 -13.23
N TRP A 129 3.98 1.62 -13.02
CA TRP A 129 2.66 1.58 -13.66
C TRP A 129 2.29 2.99 -14.16
N GLU A 130 2.16 3.13 -15.48
CA GLU A 130 1.77 4.37 -16.15
C GLU A 130 0.28 4.36 -16.51
N PHE A 131 -0.39 5.50 -16.34
CA PHE A 131 -1.76 5.72 -16.76
C PHE A 131 -1.97 7.19 -17.15
N SER A 132 -2.99 7.44 -17.98
CA SER A 132 -3.33 8.81 -18.40
C SER A 132 -4.45 9.39 -17.56
N THR A 133 -4.41 10.70 -17.31
CA THR A 133 -5.51 11.49 -16.72
C THR A 133 -6.52 11.91 -17.78
N SER A 134 -7.62 12.57 -17.40
CA SER A 134 -8.58 13.18 -18.34
C SER A 134 -7.93 14.23 -19.23
N ASP A 135 -6.90 14.89 -18.71
CA ASP A 135 -6.28 16.07 -19.31
C ASP A 135 -5.10 15.68 -20.22
N SER A 136 -5.04 14.41 -20.63
CA SER A 136 -3.94 13.82 -21.40
C SER A 136 -2.57 13.82 -20.73
N GLU A 137 -2.46 14.31 -19.48
CA GLU A 137 -1.25 14.17 -18.69
C GLU A 137 -1.07 12.72 -18.29
N ARG A 138 0.13 12.18 -18.52
CA ARG A 138 0.48 10.82 -18.09
C ARG A 138 1.14 10.86 -16.71
N LEU A 139 0.73 9.93 -15.87
CA LEU A 139 1.24 9.76 -14.51
C LEU A 139 1.79 8.35 -14.35
N THR A 140 2.87 8.22 -13.60
CA THR A 140 3.51 6.92 -13.36
C THR A 140 3.74 6.70 -11.88
N TRP A 141 3.16 5.63 -11.32
CA TRP A 141 3.58 5.09 -10.03
C TRP A 141 4.89 4.35 -10.22
N LYS A 142 5.92 4.69 -9.45
CA LYS A 142 7.23 4.00 -9.43
C LYS A 142 7.64 3.67 -8.01
N MET A 143 8.36 2.57 -7.81
CA MET A 143 9.02 2.32 -6.53
C MET A 143 10.40 2.96 -6.49
N PHE A 144 10.67 3.69 -5.41
CA PHE A 144 12.01 4.14 -5.05
C PHE A 144 12.34 3.61 -3.66
N ALA A 145 13.32 2.71 -3.54
CA ALA A 145 13.71 2.12 -2.25
C ALA A 145 12.50 1.68 -1.38
N HIS A 146 11.62 0.87 -1.96
CA HIS A 146 10.36 0.40 -1.34
C HIS A 146 9.32 1.47 -1.02
N THR A 147 9.46 2.67 -1.58
CA THR A 147 8.52 3.78 -1.44
C THR A 147 7.83 4.05 -2.77
N PRO A 148 6.53 3.77 -2.92
CA PRO A 148 5.73 4.24 -4.04
C PRO A 148 5.76 5.76 -4.16
N VAL A 149 6.10 6.25 -5.35
CA VAL A 149 6.08 7.67 -5.72
C VAL A 149 5.32 7.80 -7.03
N LEU A 150 4.39 8.74 -7.08
CA LEU A 150 3.68 9.13 -8.28
C LEU A 150 4.42 10.31 -8.92
N LEU A 151 4.83 10.14 -10.17
CA LEU A 151 5.53 11.15 -10.96
C LEU A 151 4.67 11.58 -12.14
N SER A 152 4.78 12.84 -12.54
CA SER A 152 4.25 13.30 -13.83
C SER A 152 5.22 12.93 -14.95
N SER A 153 4.72 12.39 -16.07
CA SER A 153 5.56 12.07 -17.23
C SER A 153 6.11 13.32 -17.91
N SER A 154 5.43 14.47 -17.78
CA SER A 154 5.91 15.75 -18.35
C SER A 154 7.18 16.26 -17.65
N ASN A 155 7.31 15.95 -16.36
CA ASN A 155 8.44 16.34 -15.55
C ASN A 155 8.74 15.21 -14.57
N ALA A 156 9.55 14.25 -15.02
CA ALA A 156 9.91 13.05 -14.26
C ALA A 156 10.58 13.34 -12.91
N ILE A 157 11.01 14.57 -12.65
CA ILE A 157 11.64 15.01 -11.40
C ILE A 157 10.58 15.49 -10.39
N MET A 158 9.39 15.91 -10.84
CA MET A 158 8.38 16.51 -9.98
C MET A 158 7.44 15.43 -9.40
N PRO A 159 7.52 15.15 -8.08
CA PRO A 159 6.60 14.22 -7.45
C PRO A 159 5.21 14.85 -7.31
N VAL A 160 4.20 14.06 -7.65
CA VAL A 160 2.78 14.39 -7.48
C VAL A 160 2.28 13.85 -6.15
N ALA A 161 2.69 12.64 -5.78
CA ALA A 161 2.42 12.04 -4.48
C ALA A 161 3.51 11.05 -4.07
N ARG A 162 3.59 10.74 -2.76
CA ARG A 162 4.54 9.79 -2.19
C ARG A 162 3.94 9.07 -1.00
N TYR A 163 4.14 7.75 -0.93
CA TYR A 163 3.76 6.96 0.24
C TYR A 163 4.89 6.85 1.26
N GLY A 164 4.65 7.30 2.48
CA GLY A 164 5.54 7.09 3.61
C GLY A 164 5.14 5.85 4.42
N ARG A 165 6.03 4.85 4.51
CA ARG A 165 5.83 3.69 5.38
C ARG A 165 5.83 4.06 6.87
N ALA A 166 5.03 3.35 7.65
CA ALA A 166 5.07 3.40 9.11
C ALA A 166 6.47 3.03 9.64
N LYS A 167 6.83 3.56 10.82
CA LYS A 167 8.06 3.18 11.52
C LYS A 167 7.72 2.72 12.93
N VAL A 168 8.26 1.58 13.33
CA VAL A 168 8.16 1.05 14.71
C VAL A 168 9.28 1.69 15.53
N GLY A 169 8.92 2.29 16.67
CA GLY A 169 9.77 3.25 17.36
C GLY A 169 10.81 2.68 18.32
N ILE A 170 11.60 1.68 17.94
CA ILE A 170 12.66 1.16 18.83
C ILE A 170 13.84 2.14 18.88
N VAL A 171 14.28 2.62 17.71
CA VAL A 171 15.44 3.53 17.56
C VAL A 171 15.05 4.88 16.97
N SER A 172 13.81 5.01 16.48
CA SER A 172 13.31 6.24 15.86
C SER A 172 11.94 6.61 16.42
N ARG A 173 11.48 7.83 16.16
CA ARG A 173 10.12 8.22 16.53
C ARG A 173 9.11 7.35 15.77
N SER A 174 8.22 6.69 16.52
CA SER A 174 7.09 5.96 15.95
C SER A 174 6.24 6.91 15.09
N ARG A 175 5.85 6.45 13.90
CA ARG A 175 4.96 7.20 13.00
C ARG A 175 4.04 6.25 12.24
N ARG A 176 2.82 6.69 11.98
CA ARG A 176 1.88 6.01 11.09
C ARG A 176 2.34 6.11 9.64
N ALA A 177 1.88 5.19 8.81
CA ALA A 177 2.00 5.32 7.37
C ALA A 177 1.15 6.50 6.89
N PHE A 178 1.59 7.16 5.83
CA PHE A 178 0.87 8.29 5.26
C PHE A 178 1.06 8.39 3.75
N LEU A 179 0.10 8.99 3.07
CA LEU A 179 0.20 9.40 1.67
C LEU A 179 0.39 10.92 1.65
N GLU A 180 1.53 11.38 1.17
CA GLU A 180 1.83 12.80 0.98
C GLU A 180 1.48 13.20 -0.46
N ILE A 181 0.66 14.23 -0.61
CA ILE A 181 0.22 14.79 -1.88
C ILE A 181 0.84 16.17 -2.02
N PHE A 182 1.63 16.34 -3.08
CA PHE A 182 2.30 17.60 -3.39
C PHE A 182 1.33 18.58 -4.04
N PRO A 183 1.64 19.90 -4.08
CA PRO A 183 0.76 20.91 -4.66
C PRO A 183 0.23 20.57 -6.07
N ALA A 184 1.07 19.97 -6.92
CA ALA A 184 0.68 19.55 -8.27
C ALA A 184 -0.42 18.46 -8.29
N GLY A 185 -0.53 17.65 -7.24
CA GLY A 185 -1.51 16.57 -7.13
C GLY A 185 -2.81 16.94 -6.43
N LEU A 186 -2.92 18.13 -5.83
CA LEU A 186 -4.09 18.49 -5.01
C LEU A 186 -5.39 18.52 -5.82
N ALA A 187 -5.33 18.96 -7.08
CA ALA A 187 -6.50 19.01 -7.96
C ALA A 187 -7.03 17.61 -8.36
N ILE A 188 -6.20 16.57 -8.25
CA ILE A 188 -6.49 15.20 -8.67
C ILE A 188 -6.42 14.21 -7.49
N ILE A 189 -6.64 14.68 -6.26
CA ILE A 189 -6.53 13.88 -5.03
C ILE A 189 -7.31 12.55 -5.08
N ASP A 190 -8.54 12.54 -5.62
CA ASP A 190 -9.34 11.32 -5.73
C ASP A 190 -8.65 10.29 -6.61
N LEU A 191 -8.14 10.72 -7.77
CA LEU A 191 -7.42 9.87 -8.69
C LEU A 191 -6.14 9.32 -8.04
N ILE A 192 -5.41 10.16 -7.29
CA ILE A 192 -4.20 9.73 -6.57
C ILE A 192 -4.54 8.65 -5.55
N VAL A 193 -5.55 8.88 -4.69
CA VAL A 193 -5.95 7.89 -3.67
C VAL A 193 -6.38 6.60 -4.33
N VAL A 194 -7.21 6.67 -5.35
CA VAL A 194 -7.76 5.50 -6.03
C VAL A 194 -6.67 4.68 -6.72
N THR A 195 -5.77 5.33 -7.46
CA THR A 195 -4.66 4.65 -8.13
C THR A 195 -3.61 4.15 -7.15
N PHE A 196 -3.35 4.86 -6.04
CA PHE A 196 -2.48 4.40 -4.95
C PHE A 196 -2.98 3.09 -4.35
N VAL A 197 -4.27 3.01 -3.99
CA VAL A 197 -4.85 1.80 -3.40
C VAL A 197 -4.78 0.64 -4.38
N ALA A 198 -5.07 0.87 -5.66
CA ALA A 198 -5.01 -0.16 -6.68
C ALA A 198 -3.57 -0.66 -6.90
N PHE A 199 -2.61 0.25 -6.96
CA PHE A 199 -1.19 -0.08 -7.04
C PHE A 199 -0.70 -0.89 -5.81
N MET A 200 -1.08 -0.48 -4.60
CA MET A 200 -0.73 -1.20 -3.37
C MET A 200 -1.42 -2.56 -3.28
N LYS A 201 -2.68 -2.67 -3.73
CA LYS A 201 -3.43 -3.93 -3.75
C LYS A 201 -2.74 -4.97 -4.61
N GLN A 202 -2.30 -4.58 -5.81
CA GLN A 202 -1.56 -5.46 -6.71
C GLN A 202 -0.30 -6.01 -6.02
N ARG A 203 0.46 -5.15 -5.31
CA ARG A 203 1.72 -5.55 -4.66
C ARG A 203 1.54 -6.42 -3.43
N ILE A 204 0.65 -6.04 -2.51
CA ILE A 204 0.44 -6.78 -1.25
C ILE A 204 -0.06 -8.20 -1.53
N LEU A 205 -0.91 -8.38 -2.54
CA LEU A 205 -1.43 -9.69 -2.90
C LEU A 205 -0.37 -10.59 -3.56
N ILE A 206 0.59 -10.02 -4.28
CA ILE A 206 1.73 -10.77 -4.82
C ILE A 206 2.65 -11.23 -3.69
N ASP A 207 2.97 -10.34 -2.75
CA ASP A 207 3.84 -10.66 -1.60
C ASP A 207 3.24 -11.75 -0.68
N SER A 208 1.91 -11.85 -0.64
CA SER A 208 1.20 -12.86 0.16
C SER A 208 1.11 -14.23 -0.53
N ALA A 209 1.36 -14.30 -1.84
CA ALA A 209 1.39 -15.54 -2.60
C ALA A 209 2.75 -16.23 -2.45
N GLU A 210 3.12 -16.55 -1.21
CA GLU A 210 4.23 -17.44 -0.93
C GLU A 210 3.97 -18.79 -1.63
N PRO A 211 4.92 -19.30 -2.42
CA PRO A 211 4.81 -20.64 -2.98
C PRO A 211 4.82 -21.62 -1.80
N GLY A 212 3.69 -22.29 -1.58
CA GLY A 212 3.56 -23.28 -0.51
C GLY A 212 4.73 -24.26 -0.51
N PRO A 213 5.08 -24.84 0.66
CA PRO A 213 6.30 -25.62 0.85
C PRO A 213 6.38 -26.73 -0.20
N SER A 214 7.29 -26.55 -1.16
CA SER A 214 7.64 -27.57 -2.12
C SER A 214 8.26 -28.73 -1.35
N ASN A 215 7.52 -29.84 -1.28
CA ASN A 215 7.94 -31.18 -0.88
C ASN A 215 8.77 -31.32 0.42
N PRO A 216 8.20 -31.88 1.51
CA PRO A 216 8.96 -32.27 2.71
C PRO A 216 9.92 -33.47 2.53
N SER A 217 10.35 -33.81 1.31
CA SER A 217 11.15 -35.02 1.05
C SER A 217 12.67 -34.88 1.26
N GLN A 218 13.15 -33.78 1.85
CA GLN A 218 14.58 -33.60 2.19
C GLN A 218 14.83 -33.19 3.66
N ALA A 219 13.91 -33.47 4.58
CA ALA A 219 14.15 -33.32 6.01
C ALA A 219 14.80 -34.59 6.60
N ALA A 220 16.06 -34.85 6.25
CA ALA A 220 16.93 -35.72 7.04
C ALA A 220 18.37 -35.19 6.97
N HIS A 221 18.95 -34.96 8.14
CA HIS A 221 20.35 -34.60 8.41
C HIS A 221 20.73 -33.11 8.41
N THR A 222 20.35 -32.38 9.48
CA THR A 222 21.34 -31.52 10.17
C THR A 222 21.05 -31.49 11.67
N SER A 223 21.97 -32.06 12.45
CA SER A 223 21.91 -32.20 13.90
C SER A 223 22.36 -30.95 14.66
N LEU A 224 21.63 -30.65 15.74
CA LEU A 224 22.01 -30.09 17.05
C LEU A 224 23.40 -29.43 17.25
N SER A 225 23.37 -28.14 17.63
CA SER A 225 24.18 -27.45 18.68
C SER A 225 23.75 -25.96 18.65
N ASN A 226 23.61 -25.14 19.71
CA ASN A 226 24.00 -25.18 21.13
C ASN A 226 23.23 -24.10 21.93
N LEU A 227 22.98 -24.41 23.21
CA LEU A 227 23.12 -23.62 24.46
C LEU A 227 22.67 -22.14 24.61
N THR A 228 21.69 -21.97 25.51
CA THR A 228 21.67 -21.19 26.79
C THR A 228 22.52 -19.93 27.01
N ALA A 229 21.84 -18.83 27.39
CA ALA A 229 22.08 -17.93 28.55
C ALA A 229 20.94 -16.88 28.58
N GLU A 230 20.04 -16.79 29.57
CA GLU A 230 20.12 -16.26 30.95
C GLU A 230 20.59 -14.80 31.12
N THR A 231 19.90 -14.07 32.01
CA THR A 231 20.23 -12.77 32.68
C THR A 231 19.95 -11.50 31.84
N THR A 232 19.36 -10.39 32.30
CA THR A 232 19.21 -9.80 33.65
C THR A 232 18.07 -8.77 33.64
N GLN A 233 17.33 -8.68 34.76
CA GLN A 233 16.47 -7.55 35.12
C GLN A 233 17.28 -6.24 35.26
N SER A 234 16.68 -5.12 34.85
CA SER A 234 16.99 -3.83 35.46
C SER A 234 15.70 -2.98 35.55
N GLU A 235 15.16 -2.91 36.76
CA GLU A 235 14.30 -1.83 37.22
C GLU A 235 15.07 -0.51 37.09
N SER A 236 14.45 0.50 36.47
CA SER A 236 14.77 1.89 36.77
C SER A 236 13.50 2.64 37.10
N VAL A 237 13.35 2.87 38.41
CA VAL A 237 12.53 3.90 39.01
C VAL A 237 13.08 5.24 38.55
N PHE A 238 12.26 6.10 37.93
CA PHE A 238 12.55 7.53 37.90
C PHE A 238 11.36 8.34 38.41
N GLU A 239 11.75 9.20 39.32
CA GLU A 239 11.02 9.98 40.28
C GLU A 239 10.42 11.25 39.64
N ALA A 240 9.52 11.85 40.40
CA ALA A 240 8.63 12.94 40.06
C ALA A 240 9.31 14.31 39.82
N THR A 241 8.47 15.34 39.75
CA THR A 241 8.71 16.80 39.74
C THR A 241 8.93 17.38 38.33
N GLN A 242 8.25 18.43 37.86
CA GLN A 242 7.83 19.63 38.58
C GLN A 242 6.80 20.41 37.73
N ALA A 243 5.72 20.86 38.36
CA ALA A 243 4.74 21.76 37.77
C ALA A 243 5.29 23.19 37.72
N HIS A 244 5.37 23.79 36.53
CA HIS A 244 5.64 25.21 36.37
C HIS A 244 4.38 25.95 35.91
N THR A 245 3.77 26.63 36.87
CA THR A 245 2.77 27.68 36.70
C THR A 245 3.40 28.84 35.93
N PHE A 246 2.88 29.17 34.74
CA PHE A 246 3.23 30.43 34.07
C PHE A 246 2.09 31.43 34.20
N SER A 247 2.47 32.54 34.84
CA SER A 247 1.70 33.75 35.11
C SER A 247 1.35 34.49 33.82
N THR A 248 0.07 34.80 33.64
CA THR A 248 -0.43 35.87 32.76
C THR A 248 0.06 37.24 33.23
N PRO A 249 0.51 38.15 32.33
CA PRO A 249 0.59 39.57 32.61
C PRO A 249 -0.70 40.31 32.17
N PRO A 250 -1.02 41.45 32.80
CA PRO A 250 -2.24 42.21 32.53
C PRO A 250 -2.08 43.22 31.39
N ARG A 251 -3.21 43.41 30.70
CA ARG A 251 -3.69 44.53 29.85
C ARG A 251 -2.69 45.38 29.07
#